data_AF-A0AA39HB18-F1
#
_entry.id   AF-A0AA39HB18-F1
#
_cell.length_a   1.000
_cell.length_b   1.000
_cell.length_c   1.000
_cell.angle_alpha   90.00
_cell.angle_beta   90.00
_cell.angle_gamma   90.00
#
_symmetry.space_group_name_H-M   'P 1'
#
loop_
_entity.id
_entity.type
_entity.pdbx_description
1 polymer ?
#
loop_
_entity_poly.entity_id
_entity_poly.type
_entity_poly.pdbx_seq_one_letter_code
_entity_poly.pdbx_strand_id
1 'polypeptide(L)'
;MDLLSYDLVDHLVQFLPRTDLKTIAKAAYDRLELGNWKLIAERHLKERYFLNVDVYIPYENELETAPKRRKLEEGEKAGDEKETVLVFITRRSFTGGSADRWDFKRMQYASLGNVWIHSRGWLAHEQHRPYDVRKILPTLSLPVATRADSFVMGSLCIDSIPNSRSIDLALKMAQVVQKTFAKVSVWSSAIGAHLRADNFVRDYINHQAFLEDMRFSCSVFPRGKLPEDRIVLLFKERRTTPLTMQLPVDSLPYPKVQEILEHWKNSDGYVAGHRELRMPMFRNRWAALRRSWQNVRGYLPHPSKRSSLQFSTECFKIVKFEPWHSPIDFDWIESLIEDWKKSNGFFIFKGKGGVQLRMANEDWVKLVAKYGPTTRSKPGLLPTIHHPSKFGSLEIRKDRRQRTESAIEIGVILKYLSDAALRSLISKWKNGSGEFVVDMEQHKLKKIEISMDHHVFESFDNINDELEAFVQHPTANARLMIKEVGTDYRIVVVPIDAEVVDDWNLKLLFGSQ
;
A
#
# COMPACT_ATOMS: atom_id res chain seq x y z
N MET A 1 -10.17 -31.14 -27.33
CA MET A 1 -9.30 -31.23 -26.13
C MET A 1 -8.87 -32.68 -25.89
N ASP A 2 -9.74 -33.63 -26.20
CA ASP A 2 -9.58 -35.07 -25.93
C ASP A 2 -8.50 -35.74 -26.80
N LEU A 3 -8.19 -35.16 -27.96
CA LEU A 3 -7.17 -35.66 -28.91
C LEU A 3 -5.78 -35.06 -28.69
N LEU A 4 -5.58 -34.21 -27.67
CA LEU A 4 -4.24 -33.66 -27.41
C LEU A 4 -3.35 -34.75 -26.80
N SER A 5 -2.11 -34.83 -27.31
CA SER A 5 -1.10 -35.73 -26.76
C SER A 5 -0.78 -35.37 -25.31
N TYR A 6 -0.32 -36.36 -24.54
CA TYR A 6 0.11 -36.17 -23.16
C TYR A 6 1.08 -35.00 -23.03
N ASP A 7 2.11 -34.95 -23.88
CA ASP A 7 3.16 -33.92 -23.83
C ASP A 7 2.63 -32.50 -24.09
N LEU A 8 1.67 -32.37 -25.01
CA LEU A 8 1.06 -31.06 -25.28
C LEU A 8 0.19 -30.62 -24.11
N VAL A 9 -0.55 -31.53 -23.48
CA VAL A 9 -1.33 -31.22 -22.28
C VAL A 9 -0.41 -30.85 -21.11
N ASP A 10 0.70 -31.58 -20.90
CA ASP A 10 1.70 -31.30 -19.84
C ASP A 10 2.30 -29.90 -20.04
N HIS A 11 2.68 -29.58 -21.28
CA HIS A 11 3.18 -28.26 -21.64
C HIS A 11 2.15 -27.14 -21.40
N LEU A 12 0.90 -27.32 -21.80
CA LEU A 12 -0.16 -26.33 -21.57
C LEU A 12 -0.43 -26.14 -20.08
N VAL A 13 -0.58 -27.25 -19.35
CA VAL A 13 -0.87 -27.27 -17.92
C VAL A 13 0.26 -26.59 -17.14
N GLN A 14 1.52 -26.67 -17.55
CA GLN A 14 2.65 -25.99 -16.90
C GLN A 14 2.42 -24.47 -16.70
N PHE A 15 1.70 -23.80 -17.61
CA PHE A 15 1.46 -22.36 -17.54
C PHE A 15 0.18 -21.97 -16.80
N LEU A 16 -0.68 -22.94 -16.44
CA LEU A 16 -1.96 -22.66 -15.80
C LEU A 16 -1.80 -22.41 -14.30
N PRO A 17 -2.55 -21.47 -13.71
CA PRO A 17 -2.72 -21.37 -12.27
C PRO A 17 -3.23 -22.68 -11.64
N ARG A 18 -2.82 -22.95 -10.41
CA ARG A 18 -3.28 -24.05 -9.54
C ARG A 18 -4.80 -24.07 -9.38
N THR A 19 -5.47 -22.92 -9.34
CA THR A 19 -6.95 -22.85 -9.32
C THR A 19 -7.54 -23.47 -10.57
N ASP A 20 -6.95 -23.17 -11.72
CA ASP A 20 -7.42 -23.64 -13.01
C ASP A 20 -7.12 -25.13 -13.15
N LEU A 21 -5.97 -25.59 -12.63
CA LEU A 21 -5.66 -27.01 -12.51
C LEU A 21 -6.65 -27.76 -11.63
N LYS A 22 -7.08 -27.20 -10.49
CA LYS A 22 -8.13 -27.81 -9.66
C LYS A 22 -9.44 -27.90 -10.42
N THR A 23 -9.80 -26.85 -11.16
CA THR A 23 -11.00 -26.82 -11.98
C THR A 23 -10.93 -27.86 -13.10
N ILE A 24 -9.80 -27.99 -13.79
CA ILE A 24 -9.57 -29.00 -14.84
C ILE A 24 -9.64 -30.41 -14.24
N ALA A 25 -8.92 -30.68 -13.15
CA ALA A 25 -8.93 -31.98 -12.49
C ALA A 25 -10.35 -32.38 -12.07
N LYS A 26 -11.11 -31.44 -11.50
CA LYS A 26 -12.52 -31.66 -11.12
C LYS A 26 -13.41 -31.89 -12.35
N ALA A 27 -13.27 -31.09 -13.40
CA ALA A 27 -14.09 -31.20 -14.61
C ALA A 27 -13.80 -32.50 -15.40
N ALA A 28 -12.56 -32.99 -15.34
CA ALA A 28 -12.14 -34.22 -15.99
C ALA A 28 -12.34 -35.48 -15.13
N TYR A 29 -12.79 -35.36 -13.88
CA TYR A 29 -12.80 -36.45 -12.92
C TYR A 29 -13.60 -37.68 -13.40
N ASP A 30 -14.75 -37.46 -14.04
CA ASP A 30 -15.69 -38.50 -14.50
C ASP A 30 -15.72 -38.67 -16.05
N ARG A 31 -14.79 -38.04 -16.78
CA ARG A 31 -14.77 -38.07 -18.25
C ARG A 31 -13.57 -38.85 -18.75
N LEU A 32 -13.81 -40.06 -19.27
CA LEU A 32 -12.77 -40.95 -19.79
C LEU A 32 -12.00 -40.30 -20.95
N GLU A 33 -12.69 -39.50 -21.78
CA GLU A 33 -12.12 -38.77 -22.92
C GLU A 33 -11.11 -37.70 -22.49
N LEU A 34 -11.16 -37.24 -21.23
CA LEU A 34 -10.24 -36.27 -20.64
C LEU A 34 -9.21 -36.90 -19.71
N GLY A 35 -8.94 -38.21 -19.83
CA GLY A 35 -8.02 -38.94 -18.97
C GLY A 35 -6.63 -38.30 -18.84
N ASN A 36 -6.05 -37.82 -19.96
CA ASN A 36 -4.75 -37.13 -19.95
C ASN A 36 -4.81 -35.83 -19.14
N TRP A 37 -5.85 -35.03 -19.31
CA TRP A 37 -6.04 -33.77 -18.58
C TRP A 37 -6.18 -34.00 -17.08
N LYS A 38 -6.97 -35.00 -16.67
CA LYS A 38 -7.10 -35.40 -15.26
C LYS A 38 -5.75 -35.79 -14.69
N LEU A 39 -5.07 -36.75 -15.32
CA LEU A 39 -3.80 -37.30 -14.85
C LEU A 39 -2.73 -36.21 -14.69
N ILE A 40 -2.58 -35.36 -15.71
CA ILE A 40 -1.58 -34.29 -15.72
C ILE A 40 -1.93 -33.19 -14.71
N ALA A 41 -3.20 -32.76 -14.63
CA ALA A 41 -3.61 -31.77 -13.66
C ALA A 41 -3.39 -32.26 -12.22
N GLU A 42 -3.80 -33.48 -11.89
CA GLU A 42 -3.56 -34.09 -10.57
C GLU A 42 -2.06 -34.21 -10.27
N ARG A 43 -1.26 -34.61 -11.26
CA ARG A 43 0.19 -34.70 -11.13
C ARG A 43 0.81 -33.33 -10.83
N HIS A 44 0.47 -32.29 -11.59
CA HIS A 44 0.96 -30.93 -11.29
C HIS A 44 0.43 -30.42 -9.93
N LEU A 45 -0.81 -30.73 -9.54
CA LEU A 45 -1.32 -30.35 -8.23
C LEU A 45 -0.53 -30.97 -7.08
N LYS A 46 -0.04 -32.20 -7.26
CA LYS A 46 0.77 -32.94 -6.29
C LYS A 46 2.25 -32.57 -6.33
N GLU A 47 2.82 -32.43 -7.52
CA GLU A 47 4.26 -32.32 -7.73
C GLU A 47 4.77 -30.88 -7.88
N ARG A 48 3.91 -29.87 -8.05
CA ARG A 48 4.35 -28.48 -8.19
C ARG A 48 5.00 -27.91 -6.93
N TYR A 49 5.95 -27.01 -7.13
CA TYR A 49 6.65 -26.28 -6.06
C TYR A 49 7.16 -24.93 -6.54
N PHE A 50 7.50 -24.08 -5.58
CA PHE A 50 8.12 -22.80 -5.84
C PHE A 50 9.62 -22.85 -5.63
N LEU A 51 10.34 -22.12 -6.47
CA LEU A 51 11.74 -21.85 -6.32
C LEU A 51 11.91 -20.42 -5.80
N ASN A 52 12.66 -20.27 -4.71
CA ASN A 52 13.27 -18.99 -4.42
C ASN A 52 14.72 -19.05 -4.89
N VAL A 53 15.04 -18.20 -5.86
CA VAL A 53 16.34 -18.14 -6.52
C VAL A 53 17.08 -16.92 -5.98
N ASP A 54 18.21 -17.15 -5.35
CA ASP A 54 19.10 -16.11 -4.88
C ASP A 54 20.41 -16.19 -5.67
N VAL A 55 20.69 -15.16 -6.47
CA VAL A 55 21.85 -15.06 -7.35
C VAL A 55 22.78 -13.98 -6.84
N TYR A 56 23.98 -14.40 -6.48
CA TYR A 56 25.09 -13.53 -6.13
C TYR A 56 26.08 -13.42 -7.30
N ILE A 57 26.31 -12.19 -7.75
CA ILE A 57 27.30 -11.86 -8.78
C ILE A 57 28.56 -11.36 -8.07
N PRO A 58 29.62 -12.19 -7.98
CA PRO A 58 30.83 -11.81 -7.27
C PRO A 58 31.56 -10.64 -7.94
N TYR A 59 32.31 -9.87 -7.15
CA TYR A 59 33.24 -8.87 -7.71
C TYR A 59 34.45 -9.55 -8.36
N GLU A 60 35.06 -8.89 -9.35
CA GLU A 60 36.28 -9.40 -9.99
C GLU A 60 37.38 -9.69 -8.96
N ASN A 61 37.52 -8.82 -7.95
CA ASN A 61 38.49 -8.99 -6.86
C ASN A 61 38.13 -10.13 -5.88
N GLU A 62 36.85 -10.48 -5.76
CA GLU A 62 36.39 -11.57 -4.88
C GLU A 62 36.59 -12.94 -5.55
N LEU A 63 36.49 -13.01 -6.87
CA LEU A 63 36.82 -14.23 -7.61
C LEU A 63 38.29 -14.64 -7.47
N GLU A 64 39.17 -13.70 -7.10
CA GLU A 64 40.58 -13.99 -6.81
C GLU A 64 40.81 -14.64 -5.46
N THR A 65 39.96 -14.34 -4.48
CA THR A 65 40.05 -14.84 -3.10
C THR A 65 39.12 -16.03 -2.83
N ALA A 66 38.03 -16.15 -3.58
CA ALA A 66 37.23 -17.36 -3.71
C ALA A 66 38.15 -18.52 -4.17
N PRO A 67 37.89 -19.79 -3.81
CA PRO A 67 38.91 -20.84 -3.76
C PRO A 67 39.46 -21.23 -5.15
N LYS A 68 40.37 -20.40 -5.70
CA LYS A 68 41.31 -20.71 -6.78
C LYS A 68 42.26 -21.86 -6.38
N ARG A 69 42.23 -22.29 -5.11
CA ARG A 69 43.03 -23.41 -4.56
C ARG A 69 42.64 -24.82 -5.03
N ARG A 70 41.57 -25.02 -5.82
CA ARG A 70 41.16 -26.39 -6.23
C ARG A 70 41.22 -26.72 -7.71
N LYS A 71 41.61 -25.78 -8.59
CA LYS A 71 41.60 -26.01 -10.05
C LYS A 71 42.92 -25.78 -10.78
N LEU A 72 44.00 -25.43 -10.09
CA LEU A 72 45.31 -25.27 -10.75
C LEU A 72 46.02 -26.62 -11.03
N GLU A 73 45.46 -27.76 -10.63
CA GLU A 73 46.09 -29.08 -10.84
C GLU A 73 45.59 -29.83 -12.10
N GLU A 74 44.50 -29.40 -12.73
CA GLU A 74 44.00 -30.01 -13.96
C GLU A 74 44.16 -28.99 -15.10
N GLY A 75 45.12 -29.23 -16.01
CA GLY A 75 45.55 -28.32 -17.08
C GLY A 75 44.49 -27.96 -18.13
N GLU A 76 43.36 -27.38 -17.74
CA GLU A 76 42.38 -26.76 -18.63
C GLU A 76 43.00 -25.52 -19.29
N LYS A 77 43.21 -25.63 -20.61
CA LYS A 77 43.65 -24.52 -21.46
C LYS A 77 42.67 -23.34 -21.34
N ALA A 78 43.20 -22.12 -21.38
CA ALA A 78 42.49 -20.84 -21.20
C ALA A 78 41.48 -20.47 -22.32
N GLY A 79 40.75 -21.44 -22.88
CA GLY A 79 39.69 -21.22 -23.85
C GLY A 79 38.32 -21.12 -23.16
N ASP A 80 37.63 -20.00 -23.37
CA ASP A 80 36.32 -19.63 -22.83
C ASP A 80 36.26 -19.36 -21.32
N GLU A 81 36.49 -18.09 -20.92
CA GLU A 81 36.09 -17.61 -19.60
C GLU A 81 34.58 -17.80 -19.41
N LYS A 82 34.19 -18.83 -18.66
CA LYS A 82 32.80 -19.08 -18.29
C LYS A 82 32.35 -18.04 -17.26
N GLU A 83 31.37 -17.22 -17.63
CA GLU A 83 30.69 -16.33 -16.69
C GLU A 83 30.12 -17.18 -15.54
N THR A 84 30.67 -17.01 -14.34
CA THR A 84 30.32 -17.80 -13.16
C THR A 84 29.62 -16.89 -12.14
N VAL A 85 28.52 -17.37 -11.57
CA VAL A 85 27.79 -16.72 -10.48
C VAL A 85 27.62 -17.68 -9.31
N LEU A 86 27.46 -17.15 -8.10
CA LEU A 86 27.12 -17.97 -6.94
C LEU A 86 25.61 -17.99 -6.79
N VAL A 87 24.99 -19.17 -6.76
CA VAL A 87 23.53 -19.31 -6.68
C VAL A 87 23.13 -20.17 -5.51
N PHE A 88 22.11 -19.71 -4.79
CA PHE A 88 21.39 -20.47 -3.80
C PHE A 88 19.93 -20.60 -4.23
N ILE A 89 19.46 -21.83 -4.39
CA ILE A 89 18.09 -22.09 -4.84
C ILE A 89 17.43 -23.00 -3.83
N THR A 90 16.33 -22.50 -3.26
CA THR A 90 15.49 -23.27 -2.34
C THR A 90 14.19 -23.65 -3.03
N ARG A 91 13.77 -24.89 -2.78
CA ARG A 91 12.50 -25.46 -3.20
C ARG A 91 11.54 -25.45 -2.03
N ARG A 92 10.34 -24.90 -2.22
CA ARG A 92 9.28 -24.92 -1.22
C ARG A 92 8.02 -25.56 -1.78
N SER A 93 7.46 -26.54 -1.07
CA SER A 93 6.18 -27.13 -1.43
C SER A 93 5.02 -26.18 -1.12
N PHE A 94 3.92 -26.34 -1.86
CA PHE A 94 2.68 -25.59 -1.62
C PHE A 94 2.05 -25.90 -0.26
N THR A 95 2.38 -27.05 0.33
CA THR A 95 1.81 -27.53 1.60
C THR A 95 2.61 -27.12 2.83
N GLY A 96 3.62 -26.24 2.68
CA GLY A 96 4.36 -25.68 3.81
C GLY A 96 5.52 -26.54 4.33
N GLY A 97 6.10 -27.40 3.49
CA GLY A 97 7.27 -28.21 3.84
C GLY A 97 8.57 -27.43 4.02
N SER A 98 9.60 -28.12 4.51
CA SER A 98 10.97 -27.60 4.61
C SER A 98 11.50 -27.12 3.25
N ALA A 99 12.35 -26.10 3.30
CA ALA A 99 13.03 -25.61 2.11
C ALA A 99 14.15 -26.58 1.73
N ASP A 100 13.92 -27.41 0.71
CA ASP A 100 14.93 -28.34 0.20
C ASP A 100 15.83 -27.65 -0.81
N ARG A 101 17.06 -28.14 -0.96
CA ARG A 101 17.98 -27.63 -1.99
C ARG A 101 17.52 -28.06 -3.37
N TRP A 102 17.56 -27.14 -4.34
CA TRP A 102 17.26 -27.45 -5.72
C TRP A 102 18.36 -28.24 -6.43
N ASP A 103 17.98 -29.26 -7.18
CA ASP A 103 18.88 -30.17 -7.91
C ASP A 103 18.74 -30.05 -9.45
N PHE A 104 17.99 -29.05 -9.94
CA PHE A 104 17.68 -28.83 -11.36
C PHE A 104 16.87 -29.94 -12.03
N LYS A 105 16.35 -30.92 -11.28
CA LYS A 105 15.49 -31.97 -11.84
C LYS A 105 14.03 -31.53 -11.82
N ARG A 106 13.24 -32.08 -12.75
CA ARG A 106 11.79 -31.88 -12.80
C ARG A 106 11.36 -30.41 -12.98
N MET A 107 12.10 -29.65 -13.79
CA MET A 107 11.82 -28.22 -14.03
C MET A 107 10.38 -27.92 -14.47
N GLN A 108 9.71 -28.87 -15.13
CA GLN A 108 8.32 -28.73 -15.58
C GLN A 108 7.31 -28.52 -14.43
N TYR A 109 7.65 -28.91 -13.19
CA TYR A 109 6.81 -28.69 -12.01
C TYR A 109 7.23 -27.47 -11.18
N ALA A 110 8.27 -26.77 -11.60
CA ALA A 110 8.81 -25.64 -10.89
C ALA A 110 8.19 -24.32 -11.36
N SER A 111 7.93 -23.42 -10.41
CA SER A 111 7.59 -22.02 -10.70
C SER A 111 8.44 -21.10 -9.83
N LEU A 112 8.77 -19.91 -10.31
CA LEU A 112 9.50 -18.91 -9.55
C LEU A 112 8.57 -18.26 -8.52
N GLY A 113 8.95 -18.38 -7.25
CA GLY A 113 8.38 -17.58 -6.17
C GLY A 113 9.09 -16.24 -6.12
N ASN A 114 10.32 -16.22 -5.61
CA ASN A 114 11.14 -15.01 -5.51
C ASN A 114 12.45 -15.16 -6.27
N VAL A 115 12.92 -14.05 -6.83
CA VAL A 115 14.22 -13.96 -7.48
C VAL A 115 14.96 -12.77 -6.89
N TRP A 116 16.11 -13.02 -6.27
CA TRP A 116 17.03 -11.99 -5.82
C TRP A 116 18.31 -12.09 -6.65
N ILE A 117 18.78 -10.95 -7.14
CA ILE A 117 20.01 -10.81 -7.91
C ILE A 117 20.80 -9.68 -7.26
N HIS A 118 21.83 -10.00 -6.51
CA HIS A 118 22.64 -9.00 -5.83
C HIS A 118 24.13 -9.20 -6.11
N SER A 119 24.93 -8.17 -5.90
CA SER A 119 26.39 -8.27 -6.05
C SER A 119 27.16 -7.91 -4.80
N ARG A 120 26.48 -7.42 -3.76
CA ARG A 120 27.13 -6.94 -2.54
C ARG A 120 27.18 -8.07 -1.53
N GLY A 121 28.38 -8.45 -1.12
CA GLY A 121 28.68 -9.61 -0.28
C GLY A 121 28.14 -9.59 1.15
N TRP A 122 27.04 -8.90 1.45
CA TRP A 122 26.46 -8.87 2.80
C TRP A 122 26.16 -10.26 3.33
N LEU A 123 25.82 -11.22 2.45
CA LEU A 123 25.56 -12.61 2.82
C LEU A 123 25.80 -13.54 1.62
N ALA A 124 27.02 -13.62 1.10
CA ALA A 124 27.39 -14.83 0.35
C ALA A 124 27.43 -15.99 1.38
N HIS A 125 26.23 -16.47 1.75
CA HIS A 125 26.08 -17.57 2.69
C HIS A 125 26.87 -18.75 2.15
N GLU A 126 27.51 -19.52 3.03
CA GLU A 126 28.20 -20.79 2.72
C GLU A 126 27.35 -21.77 1.88
N GLN A 127 26.05 -21.53 1.80
CA GLN A 127 25.08 -22.31 1.05
C GLN A 127 25.10 -22.05 -0.47
N HIS A 128 25.59 -20.89 -0.92
CA HIS A 128 25.69 -20.56 -2.34
C HIS A 128 26.73 -21.45 -3.02
N ARG A 129 26.45 -21.87 -4.27
CA ARG A 129 27.39 -22.65 -5.07
C ARG A 129 27.70 -21.96 -6.39
N PRO A 130 28.92 -22.09 -6.93
CA PRO A 130 29.25 -21.56 -8.24
C PRO A 130 28.50 -22.32 -9.34
N TYR A 131 27.87 -21.59 -10.24
CA TYR A 131 27.24 -22.10 -11.45
C TYR A 131 27.63 -21.24 -12.65
N ASP A 132 27.77 -21.90 -13.81
CA ASP A 132 27.81 -21.23 -15.10
C ASP A 132 26.45 -20.55 -15.33
N VAL A 133 26.48 -19.27 -15.71
CA VAL A 133 25.29 -18.46 -16.02
C VAL A 133 24.36 -19.20 -16.98
N ARG A 134 24.91 -19.89 -18.00
CA ARG A 134 24.12 -20.63 -19.01
C ARG A 134 23.28 -21.74 -18.39
N LYS A 135 23.69 -22.33 -17.26
CA LYS A 135 22.90 -23.34 -16.52
C LYS A 135 21.77 -22.73 -15.72
N ILE A 136 21.89 -21.47 -15.33
CA ILE A 136 20.93 -20.77 -14.47
C ILE A 136 19.83 -20.10 -15.29
N LEU A 137 20.14 -19.60 -16.49
CA LEU A 137 19.16 -18.91 -17.33
C LEU A 137 17.87 -19.73 -17.56
N PRO A 138 17.91 -21.05 -17.85
CA PRO A 138 16.69 -21.85 -17.99
C PRO A 138 15.83 -21.90 -16.71
N THR A 139 16.47 -21.87 -15.54
CA THR A 139 15.74 -21.82 -14.25
C THR A 139 15.08 -20.45 -14.04
N LEU A 140 15.76 -19.37 -14.42
CA LEU A 140 15.21 -18.01 -14.35
C LEU A 140 14.08 -17.76 -15.36
N SER A 141 14.00 -18.55 -16.42
CA SER A 141 12.91 -18.48 -17.42
C SER A 141 11.66 -19.28 -17.05
N LEU A 142 11.64 -19.92 -15.88
CA LEU A 142 10.47 -20.65 -15.39
C LEU A 142 9.27 -19.73 -15.16
N PRO A 143 8.03 -20.26 -15.25
CA PRO A 143 6.81 -19.51 -14.94
C PRO A 143 6.82 -18.92 -13.53
N VAL A 144 6.28 -17.71 -13.37
CA VAL A 144 6.13 -17.07 -12.05
C VAL A 144 4.88 -17.59 -11.37
N ALA A 145 5.01 -17.91 -10.09
CA ALA A 145 3.91 -18.24 -9.21
C ALA A 145 2.87 -17.12 -9.21
N THR A 146 1.62 -17.42 -9.55
CA THR A 146 0.56 -16.41 -9.45
C THR A 146 0.01 -16.35 -8.02
N ARG A 147 -0.65 -15.24 -7.68
CA ARG A 147 -1.31 -15.07 -6.38
C ARG A 147 -2.46 -16.06 -6.16
N ALA A 148 -3.08 -16.56 -7.24
CA ALA A 148 -4.06 -17.63 -7.16
C ALA A 148 -3.43 -18.95 -6.68
N ASP A 149 -2.11 -19.09 -6.82
CA ASP A 149 -1.37 -20.31 -6.52
C ASP A 149 -0.82 -20.30 -5.10
N SER A 150 -0.53 -19.12 -4.53
CA SER A 150 0.03 -19.00 -3.19
C SER A 150 -0.23 -17.65 -2.53
N PHE A 151 -0.08 -17.62 -1.21
CA PHE A 151 0.01 -16.37 -0.43
C PHE A 151 1.29 -15.56 -0.74
N VAL A 152 2.24 -16.12 -1.49
CA VAL A 152 3.51 -15.46 -1.80
C VAL A 152 3.36 -14.69 -3.10
N MET A 153 3.31 -13.37 -2.99
CA MET A 153 3.51 -12.51 -4.16
C MET A 153 4.96 -12.64 -4.61
N GLY A 154 5.17 -13.11 -5.83
CA GLY A 154 6.51 -13.20 -6.35
C GLY A 154 7.18 -11.83 -6.40
N SER A 155 8.45 -11.78 -5.98
CA SER A 155 9.28 -10.59 -6.00
C SER A 155 10.55 -10.80 -6.83
N LEU A 156 10.85 -9.86 -7.71
CA LEU A 156 12.15 -9.73 -8.37
C LEU A 156 12.91 -8.56 -7.73
N CYS A 157 14.07 -8.83 -7.15
CA CYS A 157 14.92 -7.82 -6.53
C CYS A 157 16.31 -7.83 -7.16
N ILE A 158 16.77 -6.68 -7.64
CA ILE A 158 18.13 -6.46 -8.13
C ILE A 158 18.80 -5.46 -7.18
N ASP A 159 19.91 -5.81 -6.53
CA ASP A 159 20.52 -4.92 -5.51
C ASP A 159 22.04 -4.71 -5.65
N SER A 160 22.45 -3.47 -5.38
CA SER A 160 23.80 -3.03 -5.02
C SER A 160 24.88 -3.47 -5.99
N ILE A 161 24.76 -3.05 -7.25
CA ILE A 161 25.73 -3.39 -8.29
C ILE A 161 26.66 -2.22 -8.59
N PRO A 162 27.96 -2.29 -8.22
CA PRO A 162 28.91 -1.18 -8.29
C PRO A 162 29.69 -1.10 -9.62
N ASN A 163 29.80 -2.19 -10.39
CA ASN A 163 30.55 -2.20 -11.65
C ASN A 163 29.65 -2.51 -12.85
N SER A 164 30.08 -2.07 -14.04
CA SER A 164 29.35 -2.22 -15.30
C SER A 164 29.08 -3.68 -15.68
N ARG A 165 30.08 -4.56 -15.58
CA ARG A 165 29.97 -5.98 -15.95
C ARG A 165 28.91 -6.71 -15.13
N SER A 166 28.91 -6.53 -13.80
CA SER A 166 27.93 -7.13 -12.90
C SER A 166 26.52 -6.60 -13.19
N ILE A 167 26.39 -5.33 -13.61
CA ILE A 167 25.08 -4.76 -14.00
C ILE A 167 24.57 -5.43 -15.25
N ASP A 168 25.43 -5.60 -16.27
CA ASP A 168 25.06 -6.25 -17.52
C ASP A 168 24.63 -7.69 -17.27
N LEU A 169 25.35 -8.40 -16.41
CA LEU A 169 25.02 -9.77 -16.06
C LEU A 169 23.70 -9.87 -15.27
N ALA A 170 23.48 -8.98 -14.30
CA ALA A 170 22.23 -8.94 -13.56
C ALA A 170 21.03 -8.61 -14.46
N LEU A 171 21.19 -7.65 -15.37
CA LEU A 171 20.14 -7.29 -16.33
C LEU A 171 19.89 -8.41 -17.34
N LYS A 172 20.93 -9.08 -17.83
CA LYS A 172 20.81 -10.27 -18.69
C LYS A 172 19.99 -11.37 -18.01
N MET A 173 20.23 -11.60 -16.73
CA MET A 173 19.43 -12.54 -15.93
C MET A 173 18.00 -12.05 -15.72
N ALA A 174 17.82 -10.78 -15.36
CA ALA A 174 16.49 -10.22 -15.15
C ALA A 174 15.65 -10.16 -16.44
N GLN A 175 16.29 -10.06 -17.61
CA GLN A 175 15.63 -10.08 -18.93
C GLN A 175 15.06 -11.44 -19.31
N VAL A 176 15.68 -12.55 -18.85
CA VAL A 176 15.15 -13.90 -19.11
C VAL A 176 14.04 -14.30 -18.14
N VAL A 177 13.87 -13.53 -17.06
CA VAL A 177 12.79 -13.71 -16.10
C VAL A 177 11.47 -13.25 -16.70
N GLN A 178 10.41 -14.04 -16.53
CA GLN A 178 9.09 -13.66 -17.03
C GLN A 178 8.60 -12.38 -16.36
N LYS A 179 8.01 -11.48 -17.15
CA LYS A 179 7.62 -10.12 -16.72
C LYS A 179 6.27 -10.10 -15.98
N THR A 180 5.99 -11.13 -15.19
CA THR A 180 4.71 -11.36 -14.50
C THR A 180 4.82 -11.24 -12.98
N PHE A 181 5.97 -10.81 -12.47
CA PHE A 181 6.17 -10.50 -11.05
C PHE A 181 5.26 -9.35 -10.60
N ALA A 182 4.58 -9.57 -9.48
CA ALA A 182 3.76 -8.53 -8.85
C ALA A 182 4.63 -7.46 -8.18
N LYS A 183 5.81 -7.84 -7.68
CA LYS A 183 6.75 -6.91 -7.05
C LYS A 183 8.08 -6.90 -7.76
N VAL A 184 8.54 -5.72 -8.14
CA VAL A 184 9.84 -5.53 -8.80
C VAL A 184 10.59 -4.43 -8.07
N SER A 185 11.81 -4.71 -7.67
CA SER A 185 12.68 -3.76 -6.98
C SER A 185 14.05 -3.75 -7.63
N VAL A 186 14.50 -2.60 -8.12
CA VAL A 186 15.85 -2.45 -8.66
C VAL A 186 16.55 -1.32 -7.92
N TRP A 187 17.65 -1.69 -7.28
CA TRP A 187 18.50 -0.86 -6.47
C TRP A 187 19.89 -0.88 -7.07
N SER A 188 20.43 0.29 -7.41
CA SER A 188 21.82 0.37 -7.89
C SER A 188 22.51 1.62 -7.39
N SER A 189 23.70 1.43 -6.82
CA SER A 189 24.58 2.51 -6.40
C SER A 189 25.56 2.95 -7.49
N ALA A 190 25.67 2.22 -8.60
CA ALA A 190 26.63 2.54 -9.66
C ALA A 190 26.18 3.71 -10.53
N ILE A 191 27.13 4.57 -10.83
CA ILE A 191 26.97 5.63 -11.83
C ILE A 191 26.74 4.98 -13.19
N GLY A 192 25.68 5.39 -13.88
CA GLY A 192 25.34 4.87 -15.21
C GLY A 192 24.43 3.63 -15.22
N ALA A 193 24.17 2.98 -14.07
CA ALA A 193 23.31 1.79 -14.02
C ALA A 193 21.91 2.04 -14.54
N HIS A 194 21.39 3.25 -14.30
CA HIS A 194 20.08 3.70 -14.78
C HIS A 194 19.93 3.61 -16.30
N LEU A 195 20.99 3.91 -17.08
CA LEU A 195 20.95 3.88 -18.54
C LEU A 195 20.68 2.47 -19.06
N ARG A 196 21.25 1.49 -18.34
CA ARG A 196 21.17 0.08 -18.70
C ARG A 196 19.85 -0.53 -18.22
N ALA A 197 19.38 -0.10 -17.04
CA ALA A 197 18.12 -0.55 -16.47
C ALA A 197 16.88 0.09 -17.14
N ASP A 198 17.01 1.18 -17.88
CA ASP A 198 15.87 1.88 -18.51
C ASP A 198 15.02 0.96 -19.40
N ASN A 199 15.64 0.20 -20.30
CA ASN A 199 14.93 -0.76 -21.16
C ASN A 199 14.20 -1.83 -20.33
N PHE A 200 14.84 -2.32 -19.26
CA PHE A 200 14.23 -3.28 -18.36
C PHE A 200 13.01 -2.69 -17.62
N VAL A 201 13.14 -1.47 -17.09
CA VAL A 201 12.06 -0.76 -16.38
C VAL A 201 10.90 -0.49 -17.34
N ARG A 202 11.20 0.03 -18.55
CA ARG A 202 10.21 0.27 -19.61
C ARG A 202 9.46 -1.00 -19.95
N ASP A 203 10.19 -2.09 -20.15
CA ASP A 203 9.62 -3.39 -20.47
C ASP A 203 8.66 -3.86 -19.37
N TYR A 204 9.03 -3.77 -18.10
CA TYR A 204 8.14 -4.19 -17.01
C TYR A 204 6.89 -3.31 -16.88
N ILE A 205 7.01 -1.99 -17.06
CA ILE A 205 5.86 -1.09 -17.06
C ILE A 205 4.97 -1.34 -18.30
N ASN A 206 5.50 -1.85 -19.39
CA ASN A 206 4.68 -2.27 -20.53
C ASN A 206 3.91 -3.57 -20.24
N HIS A 207 4.44 -4.46 -19.39
CA HIS A 207 3.80 -5.73 -19.00
C HIS A 207 2.96 -5.61 -17.70
N GLN A 208 2.43 -4.41 -17.46
CA GLN A 208 1.83 -3.96 -16.20
C GLN A 208 0.62 -4.74 -15.64
N ALA A 209 0.08 -5.75 -16.32
CA ALA A 209 -1.17 -6.41 -15.92
C ALA A 209 -1.10 -6.99 -14.49
N PHE A 210 0.09 -7.46 -14.10
CA PHE A 210 0.33 -8.12 -12.82
C PHE A 210 1.11 -7.27 -11.82
N LEU A 211 1.72 -6.16 -12.27
CA LEU A 211 2.59 -5.34 -11.44
C LEU A 211 1.79 -4.57 -10.37
N GLU A 212 2.12 -4.82 -9.09
CA GLU A 212 1.52 -4.22 -7.90
C GLU A 212 2.47 -3.23 -7.18
N ASP A 213 3.77 -3.54 -7.13
CA ASP A 213 4.79 -2.70 -6.50
C ASP A 213 6.03 -2.65 -7.39
N MET A 214 6.47 -1.46 -7.77
CA MET A 214 7.70 -1.25 -8.51
C MET A 214 8.56 -0.23 -7.79
N ARG A 215 9.73 -0.64 -7.31
CA ARG A 215 10.68 0.26 -6.67
C ARG A 215 11.91 0.39 -7.51
N PHE A 216 12.27 1.62 -7.78
CA PHE A 216 13.45 1.95 -8.53
C PHE A 216 14.23 2.99 -7.76
N SER A 217 15.40 2.59 -7.28
CA SER A 217 16.26 3.43 -6.45
C SER A 217 17.66 3.41 -7.02
N CYS A 218 18.15 4.59 -7.40
CA CYS A 218 19.53 4.74 -7.83
C CYS A 218 20.06 6.07 -7.31
N SER A 219 21.27 6.04 -6.75
CA SER A 219 21.89 7.18 -6.09
C SER A 219 22.21 8.33 -7.04
N VAL A 220 22.44 8.03 -8.32
CA VAL A 220 22.85 9.01 -9.34
C VAL A 220 21.99 8.85 -10.59
N PHE A 221 20.90 9.63 -10.63
CA PHE A 221 19.99 9.67 -11.78
C PHE A 221 20.22 10.93 -12.63
N PRO A 222 20.71 10.81 -13.87
CA PRO A 222 20.62 11.89 -14.83
C PRO A 222 19.16 12.04 -15.25
N ARG A 223 18.73 13.29 -15.39
CA ARG A 223 17.39 13.66 -15.83
C ARG A 223 17.11 13.11 -17.23
N GLY A 224 15.84 12.76 -17.52
CA GLY A 224 15.37 12.44 -18.88
C GLY A 224 15.58 11.00 -19.35
N LYS A 225 15.78 10.04 -18.43
CA LYS A 225 16.14 8.65 -18.77
C LYS A 225 15.23 7.58 -18.18
N LEU A 226 14.13 7.97 -17.56
CA LEU A 226 13.06 7.03 -17.25
C LEU A 226 12.12 6.91 -18.45
N PRO A 227 11.27 5.86 -18.51
CA PRO A 227 10.16 5.81 -19.45
C PRO A 227 9.06 6.78 -18.98
N GLU A 228 9.37 8.07 -18.94
CA GLU A 228 8.54 9.15 -18.42
C GLU A 228 7.16 9.16 -19.11
N ASP A 229 7.13 8.99 -20.43
CA ASP A 229 5.89 8.89 -21.22
C ASP A 229 5.00 7.73 -20.76
N ARG A 230 5.61 6.59 -20.43
CA ARG A 230 4.86 5.44 -19.95
C ARG A 230 4.32 5.68 -18.56
N ILE A 231 5.11 6.30 -17.67
CA ILE A 231 4.67 6.69 -16.33
C ILE A 231 3.51 7.67 -16.40
N VAL A 232 3.54 8.64 -17.32
CA VAL A 232 2.44 9.57 -17.59
C VAL A 232 1.17 8.82 -18.00
N LEU A 233 1.28 7.88 -18.94
CA LEU A 233 0.15 7.07 -19.41
C LEU A 233 -0.49 6.22 -18.30
N LEU A 234 0.27 5.84 -17.26
CA LEU A 234 -0.29 5.12 -16.11
C LEU A 234 -1.36 5.91 -15.37
N PHE A 235 -1.47 7.24 -15.53
CA PHE A 235 -2.56 8.03 -14.92
C PHE A 235 -3.78 8.20 -15.83
N LYS A 236 -3.67 7.82 -17.11
CA LYS A 236 -4.77 7.83 -18.08
C LYS A 236 -5.46 6.47 -18.18
N GLU A 237 -4.69 5.39 -18.24
CA GLU A 237 -5.19 4.04 -18.52
C GLU A 237 -6.08 3.52 -17.39
N ARG A 238 -7.00 2.57 -17.66
CA ARG A 238 -7.76 1.89 -16.60
C ARG A 238 -6.96 0.70 -16.09
N ARG A 239 -6.98 0.45 -14.77
CA ARG A 239 -6.31 -0.69 -14.13
C ARG A 239 -7.27 -1.34 -13.16
N THR A 240 -7.24 -2.67 -13.10
CA THR A 240 -7.95 -3.46 -12.08
C THR A 240 -7.09 -3.66 -10.85
N THR A 241 -5.78 -3.79 -11.04
CA THR A 241 -4.81 -4.05 -9.98
C THR A 241 -4.16 -2.76 -9.47
N PRO A 242 -4.05 -2.56 -8.14
CA PRO A 242 -3.27 -1.47 -7.56
C PRO A 242 -1.83 -1.45 -8.08
N LEU A 243 -1.23 -0.27 -8.16
CA LEU A 243 0.18 -0.09 -8.52
C LEU A 243 0.80 0.99 -7.62
N THR A 244 1.79 0.59 -6.82
CA THR A 244 2.72 1.51 -6.17
C THR A 244 4.01 1.55 -6.97
N MET A 245 4.46 2.73 -7.36
CA MET A 245 5.72 2.94 -8.05
C MET A 245 6.56 3.90 -7.23
N GLN A 246 7.75 3.49 -6.80
CA GLN A 246 8.73 4.36 -6.18
C GLN A 246 9.83 4.65 -7.18
N LEU A 247 10.02 5.92 -7.53
CA LEU A 247 11.10 6.36 -8.41
C LEU A 247 12.19 7.08 -7.61
N PRO A 248 13.40 7.22 -8.18
CA PRO A 248 14.47 7.99 -7.57
C PRO A 248 14.06 9.45 -7.34
N VAL A 249 14.77 10.12 -6.42
CA VAL A 249 14.62 11.56 -6.20
C VAL A 249 14.77 12.28 -7.53
N ASP A 250 13.91 13.27 -7.79
CA ASP A 250 14.04 14.18 -8.93
C ASP A 250 13.86 13.56 -10.33
N SER A 251 13.38 12.32 -10.41
CA SER A 251 13.39 11.54 -11.65
C SER A 251 12.37 11.98 -12.70
N LEU A 252 11.35 12.77 -12.32
CA LEU A 252 10.36 13.30 -13.25
C LEU A 252 10.54 14.81 -13.42
N PRO A 253 10.79 15.30 -14.64
CA PRO A 253 10.90 16.72 -14.90
C PRO A 253 9.52 17.40 -14.79
N TYR A 254 9.51 18.70 -14.51
CA TYR A 254 8.28 19.47 -14.30
C TYR A 254 7.25 19.37 -15.46
N PRO A 255 7.65 19.43 -16.75
CA PRO A 255 6.71 19.24 -17.86
C PRO A 255 5.96 17.90 -17.80
N LYS A 256 6.62 16.82 -17.40
CA LYS A 256 5.98 15.50 -17.26
C LYS A 256 5.02 15.42 -16.09
N VAL A 257 5.28 16.16 -15.01
CA VAL A 257 4.29 16.33 -13.94
C VAL A 257 3.04 17.03 -14.49
N GLN A 258 3.18 18.08 -15.30
CA GLN A 258 2.02 18.73 -15.94
C GLN A 258 1.27 17.77 -16.85
N GLU A 259 1.98 16.96 -17.63
CA GLU A 259 1.37 15.91 -18.46
C GLU A 259 0.57 14.91 -17.60
N ILE A 260 1.10 14.43 -16.46
CA ILE A 260 0.35 13.57 -15.52
C ILE A 260 -0.96 14.24 -15.10
N LEU A 261 -0.92 15.53 -14.73
CA LEU A 261 -2.11 16.26 -14.28
C LEU A 261 -3.15 16.40 -15.40
N GLU A 262 -2.73 16.67 -16.63
CA GLU A 262 -3.63 16.74 -17.79
C GLU A 262 -4.18 15.36 -18.18
N HIS A 263 -3.35 14.32 -18.16
CA HIS A 263 -3.79 12.95 -18.40
C HIS A 263 -4.79 12.47 -17.35
N TRP A 264 -4.58 12.83 -16.08
CA TRP A 264 -5.52 12.56 -15.00
C TRP A 264 -6.88 13.22 -15.25
N LYS A 265 -6.92 14.51 -15.59
CA LYS A 265 -8.19 15.24 -15.87
C LYS A 265 -8.97 14.61 -17.02
N ASN A 266 -8.26 14.04 -18.00
CA ASN A 266 -8.83 13.41 -19.19
C ASN A 266 -9.04 11.89 -19.03
N SER A 267 -8.85 11.34 -17.83
CA SER A 267 -9.10 9.93 -17.54
C SER A 267 -10.58 9.65 -17.28
N ASP A 268 -10.93 8.41 -16.93
CA ASP A 268 -12.29 8.06 -16.48
C ASP A 268 -12.53 8.33 -14.98
N GLY A 269 -11.48 8.73 -14.25
CA GLY A 269 -11.51 8.96 -12.81
C GLY A 269 -11.76 7.69 -11.99
N TYR A 270 -11.47 6.50 -12.50
CA TYR A 270 -11.67 5.23 -11.80
C TYR A 270 -10.74 5.06 -10.58
N VAL A 271 -11.30 4.61 -9.45
CA VAL A 271 -10.58 4.48 -8.16
C VAL A 271 -10.05 3.07 -7.90
N ALA A 272 -10.76 2.03 -8.35
CA ALA A 272 -10.34 0.66 -8.07
C ALA A 272 -9.05 0.35 -8.86
N GLY A 273 -8.07 -0.28 -8.22
CA GLY A 273 -6.71 -0.34 -8.76
C GLY A 273 -5.85 0.88 -8.41
N HIS A 274 -5.96 1.33 -7.15
CA HIS A 274 -5.16 2.38 -6.51
C HIS A 274 -3.78 2.61 -7.12
N ARG A 275 -3.44 3.86 -7.50
CA ARG A 275 -2.13 4.21 -8.04
C ARG A 275 -1.42 5.16 -7.12
N GLU A 276 -0.18 4.83 -6.78
CA GLU A 276 0.68 5.66 -5.95
C GLU A 276 2.06 5.75 -6.60
N LEU A 277 2.43 6.93 -7.06
CA LEU A 277 3.76 7.25 -7.55
C LEU A 277 4.52 7.99 -6.45
N ARG A 278 5.40 7.29 -5.73
CA ARG A 278 6.30 7.83 -4.72
C ARG A 278 7.54 8.41 -5.38
N MET A 279 7.72 9.70 -5.16
CA MET A 279 8.79 10.51 -5.71
C MET A 279 9.15 11.57 -4.68
N PRO A 280 10.21 11.37 -3.89
CA PRO A 280 10.73 12.44 -3.07
C PRO A 280 11.11 13.62 -3.99
N MET A 281 10.31 14.69 -3.96
CA MET A 281 10.54 15.90 -4.74
C MET A 281 11.30 16.91 -3.89
N PHE A 282 12.29 17.59 -4.48
CA PHE A 282 12.87 18.75 -3.81
C PHE A 282 11.81 19.83 -3.58
N ARG A 283 11.82 20.42 -2.37
CA ARG A 283 10.90 21.48 -1.94
C ARG A 283 10.74 22.61 -2.97
N ASN A 284 11.80 22.94 -3.71
CA ASN A 284 11.79 24.01 -4.70
C ASN A 284 10.91 23.71 -5.93
N ARG A 285 10.94 22.48 -6.45
CA ARG A 285 10.08 22.07 -7.58
C ARG A 285 8.63 22.01 -7.14
N TRP A 286 8.41 21.52 -5.93
CA TRP A 286 7.09 21.53 -5.31
C TRP A 286 6.52 22.94 -5.20
N ALA A 287 7.34 23.92 -4.80
CA ALA A 287 6.92 25.31 -4.75
C ALA A 287 6.56 25.86 -6.15
N ALA A 288 7.31 25.49 -7.20
CA ALA A 288 6.98 25.87 -8.58
C ALA A 288 5.66 25.27 -9.06
N LEU A 289 5.43 23.98 -8.79
CA LEU A 289 4.15 23.30 -9.08
C LEU A 289 2.99 23.94 -8.33
N ARG A 290 3.19 24.29 -7.06
CA ARG A 290 2.17 24.95 -6.26
C ARG A 290 1.80 26.34 -6.81
N ARG A 291 2.79 27.08 -7.33
CA ARG A 291 2.56 28.41 -7.94
C ARG A 291 1.79 28.34 -9.26
N SER A 292 2.06 27.33 -10.09
CA SER A 292 1.33 27.16 -11.36
C SER A 292 -0.06 26.56 -11.16
N TRP A 293 -0.22 25.76 -10.12
CA TRP A 293 -1.49 25.14 -9.74
C TRP A 293 -2.03 25.77 -8.46
N GLN A 294 -2.24 27.09 -8.52
CA GLN A 294 -2.68 27.91 -7.38
C GLN A 294 -3.87 27.30 -6.64
N ASN A 295 -4.71 26.50 -7.31
CA ASN A 295 -5.96 25.96 -6.78
C ASN A 295 -5.86 24.64 -6.02
N VAL A 296 -4.66 24.10 -5.80
CA VAL A 296 -4.57 22.67 -5.50
C VAL A 296 -3.72 22.42 -4.25
N ARG A 297 -4.39 22.35 -3.09
CA ARG A 297 -3.79 22.02 -1.77
C ARG A 297 -3.46 20.52 -1.67
N GLY A 298 -2.76 20.01 -2.68
CA GLY A 298 -2.39 18.61 -2.78
C GLY A 298 -3.50 17.67 -3.21
N TYR A 299 -4.63 18.17 -3.73
CA TYR A 299 -5.70 17.34 -4.31
C TYR A 299 -6.27 17.97 -5.57
N LEU A 300 -6.19 17.28 -6.71
CA LEU A 300 -6.82 17.65 -7.96
C LEU A 300 -8.06 16.76 -8.18
N PRO A 301 -9.28 17.25 -7.91
CA PRO A 301 -10.48 16.44 -8.07
C PRO A 301 -10.71 16.12 -9.55
N HIS A 302 -11.09 14.88 -9.84
CA HIS A 302 -11.46 14.49 -11.19
C HIS A 302 -12.78 15.17 -11.59
N PRO A 303 -13.00 15.55 -12.86
CA PRO A 303 -14.27 16.13 -13.31
C PRO A 303 -15.52 15.31 -12.94
N SER A 304 -15.40 13.97 -12.93
CA SER A 304 -16.49 13.06 -12.52
C SER A 304 -16.79 13.04 -11.02
N LYS A 305 -15.97 13.69 -10.17
CA LYS A 305 -16.06 13.72 -8.70
C LYS A 305 -16.13 12.32 -8.04
N ARG A 306 -15.61 11.29 -8.71
CA ARG A 306 -15.48 9.94 -8.13
C ARG A 306 -14.15 9.74 -7.40
N SER A 307 -13.14 10.48 -7.82
CA SER A 307 -11.76 10.36 -7.38
C SER A 307 -11.06 11.72 -7.33
N SER A 308 -9.87 11.73 -6.73
CA SER A 308 -8.98 12.89 -6.76
C SER A 308 -7.55 12.39 -6.87
N LEU A 309 -6.74 13.13 -7.62
CA LEU A 309 -5.30 12.93 -7.59
C LEU A 309 -4.75 13.72 -6.41
N GLN A 310 -4.44 13.02 -5.33
CA GLN A 310 -3.64 13.56 -4.25
C GLN A 310 -2.20 13.73 -4.75
N PHE A 311 -1.55 14.82 -4.35
CA PHE A 311 -0.13 15.01 -4.54
C PHE A 311 0.46 15.69 -3.32
N SER A 312 1.64 15.25 -2.95
CA SER A 312 2.41 15.75 -1.81
C SER A 312 3.86 15.96 -2.23
N THR A 313 4.70 16.40 -1.31
CA THR A 313 6.15 16.45 -1.53
C THR A 313 6.77 15.08 -1.77
N GLU A 314 6.05 13.99 -1.50
CA GLU A 314 6.58 12.62 -1.52
C GLU A 314 5.88 11.73 -2.54
N CYS A 315 4.67 12.05 -3.00
CA CYS A 315 3.94 11.17 -3.92
C CYS A 315 2.81 11.85 -4.71
N PHE A 316 2.42 11.22 -5.82
CA PHE A 316 1.13 11.37 -6.48
C PHE A 316 0.30 10.12 -6.20
N LYS A 317 -0.96 10.26 -5.83
CA LYS A 317 -1.79 9.15 -5.38
C LYS A 317 -3.24 9.35 -5.80
N ILE A 318 -3.84 8.38 -6.47
CA ILE A 318 -5.28 8.42 -6.76
C ILE A 318 -6.04 7.98 -5.49
N VAL A 319 -6.89 8.86 -4.99
CA VAL A 319 -7.72 8.65 -3.80
C VAL A 319 -9.20 8.80 -4.14
N LYS A 320 -10.08 8.28 -3.28
CA LYS A 320 -11.52 8.53 -3.37
C LYS A 320 -11.77 10.05 -3.29
N PHE A 321 -12.69 10.56 -4.10
CA PHE A 321 -13.09 11.96 -3.99
C PHE A 321 -13.78 12.21 -2.65
N GLU A 322 -13.42 13.33 -2.03
CA GLU A 322 -14.07 13.83 -0.83
C GLU A 322 -14.41 15.30 -1.09
N PRO A 323 -15.48 15.85 -0.50
CA PRO A 323 -15.91 17.23 -0.78
C PRO A 323 -14.81 18.27 -0.60
N TRP A 324 -13.94 18.08 0.39
CA TRP A 324 -12.81 18.97 0.67
C TRP A 324 -11.66 18.94 -0.35
N HIS A 325 -11.72 18.05 -1.36
CA HIS A 325 -10.76 18.07 -2.47
C HIS A 325 -11.08 19.16 -3.49
N SER A 326 -12.28 19.73 -3.46
CA SER A 326 -12.67 20.88 -4.28
C SER A 326 -12.44 22.20 -3.55
N PRO A 327 -12.25 23.32 -4.27
CA PRO A 327 -12.35 24.65 -3.67
C PRO A 327 -13.68 24.76 -2.91
N ILE A 328 -13.60 25.24 -1.68
CA ILE A 328 -14.77 25.48 -0.84
C ILE A 328 -15.11 26.96 -0.85
N ASP A 329 -16.39 27.26 -0.87
CA ASP A 329 -16.93 28.60 -0.73
C ASP A 329 -17.51 28.80 0.68
N PHE A 330 -18.05 30.00 0.92
CA PHE A 330 -18.68 30.34 2.18
C PHE A 330 -19.87 29.42 2.50
N ASP A 331 -20.72 29.11 1.52
CA ASP A 331 -21.94 28.32 1.71
C ASP A 331 -21.64 26.86 2.07
N TRP A 332 -20.54 26.32 1.54
CA TRP A 332 -20.06 24.99 1.94
C TRP A 332 -19.64 24.96 3.41
N ILE A 333 -18.91 25.99 3.89
CA ILE A 333 -18.53 26.08 5.31
C ILE A 333 -19.75 26.28 6.19
N GLU A 334 -20.72 27.08 5.77
CA GLU A 334 -21.98 27.23 6.47
C GLU A 334 -22.71 25.90 6.63
N SER A 335 -22.83 25.15 5.54
CA SER A 335 -23.42 23.82 5.55
C SER A 335 -22.65 22.88 6.49
N LEU A 336 -21.31 22.93 6.47
CA LEU A 336 -20.45 22.20 7.39
C LEU A 336 -20.72 22.53 8.86
N ILE A 337 -20.89 23.81 9.18
CA ILE A 337 -21.15 24.29 10.54
C ILE A 337 -22.55 23.87 11.00
N GLU A 338 -23.54 23.91 10.12
CA GLU A 338 -24.88 23.44 10.42
C GLU A 338 -24.93 21.93 10.61
N ASP A 339 -24.24 21.17 9.76
CA ASP A 339 -24.06 19.72 9.92
C ASP A 339 -23.28 19.40 11.20
N TRP A 340 -22.26 20.18 11.54
CA TRP A 340 -21.55 20.08 12.81
C TRP A 340 -22.50 20.25 13.99
N LYS A 341 -23.37 21.27 13.98
CA LYS A 341 -24.33 21.48 15.07
C LYS A 341 -25.39 20.38 15.16
N LYS A 342 -25.82 19.82 14.03
CA LYS A 342 -26.89 18.81 13.95
C LYS A 342 -26.41 17.39 14.20
N SER A 343 -25.16 17.10 13.84
CA SER A 343 -24.58 15.75 13.93
C SER A 343 -23.99 15.47 15.31
N ASN A 344 -23.16 14.42 15.41
CA ASN A 344 -22.35 14.13 16.58
C ASN A 344 -20.95 14.78 16.51
N GLY A 345 -20.69 15.58 15.47
CA GLY A 345 -19.43 16.28 15.23
C GLY A 345 -18.29 15.45 14.62
N PHE A 346 -18.27 14.13 14.78
CA PHE A 346 -17.10 13.31 14.43
C PHE A 346 -16.98 12.91 12.96
N PHE A 347 -18.10 12.81 12.27
CA PHE A 347 -18.10 12.27 10.91
C PHE A 347 -17.59 13.23 9.86
N ILE A 348 -17.44 14.52 10.19
CA ILE A 348 -17.11 15.57 9.23
C ILE A 348 -15.81 15.27 8.47
N PHE A 349 -14.82 14.66 9.12
CA PHE A 349 -13.54 14.30 8.49
C PHE A 349 -13.15 12.83 8.68
N LYS A 350 -14.13 11.93 8.84
CA LYS A 350 -13.88 10.49 9.07
C LYS A 350 -12.90 10.23 10.22
N GLY A 351 -12.99 11.03 11.30
CA GLY A 351 -12.12 10.92 12.46
C GLY A 351 -10.72 11.54 12.31
N LYS A 352 -10.42 12.27 11.23
CA LYS A 352 -9.21 13.10 11.17
C LYS A 352 -9.39 14.33 12.06
N GLY A 353 -8.38 14.67 12.86
CA GLY A 353 -8.40 15.84 13.77
C GLY A 353 -8.49 17.19 13.06
N GLY A 354 -8.25 17.24 11.75
CA GLY A 354 -8.50 18.42 10.93
C GLY A 354 -8.22 18.18 9.45
N VAL A 355 -8.63 19.14 8.63
CA VAL A 355 -8.35 19.20 7.21
C VAL A 355 -7.91 20.60 6.81
N GLN A 356 -6.97 20.64 5.87
CA GLN A 356 -6.49 21.88 5.27
C GLN A 356 -7.25 22.13 3.97
N LEU A 357 -7.96 23.26 3.92
CA LEU A 357 -8.85 23.64 2.82
C LEU A 357 -8.36 24.93 2.16
N ARG A 358 -8.89 25.21 0.96
CA ARG A 358 -8.67 26.47 0.28
C ARG A 358 -10.01 27.14 0.05
N MET A 359 -10.10 28.39 0.47
CA MET A 359 -11.26 29.24 0.30
C MET A 359 -10.85 30.54 -0.39
N ALA A 360 -11.74 31.24 -1.07
CA ALA A 360 -11.43 32.58 -1.58
C ALA A 360 -11.25 33.59 -0.43
N ASN A 361 -10.46 34.65 -0.63
CA ASN A 361 -10.32 35.71 0.38
C ASN A 361 -11.66 36.41 0.65
N GLU A 362 -12.51 36.58 -0.37
CA GLU A 362 -13.85 37.18 -0.23
C GLU A 362 -14.76 36.33 0.67
N ASP A 363 -14.74 35.01 0.50
CA ASP A 363 -15.51 34.09 1.34
C ASP A 363 -14.95 34.04 2.78
N TRP A 364 -13.64 34.21 2.97
CA TRP A 364 -13.07 34.41 4.31
C TRP A 364 -13.59 35.68 4.98
N VAL A 365 -13.72 36.77 4.23
CA VAL A 365 -14.29 38.02 4.76
C VAL A 365 -15.75 37.81 5.16
N LYS A 366 -16.55 37.10 4.36
CA LYS A 366 -17.94 36.73 4.72
C LYS A 366 -17.99 35.90 6.01
N LEU A 367 -17.08 34.93 6.14
CA LEU A 367 -16.99 34.07 7.33
C LEU A 367 -16.63 34.86 8.59
N VAL A 368 -15.66 35.78 8.49
CA VAL A 368 -15.30 36.69 9.58
C VAL A 368 -16.43 37.67 9.91
N ALA A 369 -17.14 38.18 8.91
CA ALA A 369 -18.28 39.09 9.13
C ALA A 369 -19.42 38.39 9.88
N LYS A 370 -19.69 37.11 9.57
CA LYS A 370 -20.77 36.35 10.20
C LYS A 370 -20.44 35.87 11.61
N TYR A 371 -19.27 35.27 11.81
CA TYR A 371 -18.90 34.68 13.11
C TYR A 371 -18.11 35.64 14.01
N GLY A 372 -17.69 36.79 13.50
CA GLY A 372 -16.85 37.76 14.18
C GLY A 372 -15.37 37.35 14.18
N PRO A 373 -14.44 38.29 14.38
CA PRO A 373 -13.04 37.97 14.67
C PRO A 373 -12.91 37.44 16.11
N THR A 374 -11.96 36.53 16.39
CA THR A 374 -11.68 36.17 17.78
C THR A 374 -11.27 37.40 18.60
N THR A 375 -11.88 37.56 19.76
CA THR A 375 -11.51 38.58 20.75
C THR A 375 -10.05 38.36 21.19
N ARG A 376 -9.17 39.25 20.69
CA ARG A 376 -7.94 39.75 21.32
C ARG A 376 -6.60 38.99 21.30
N SER A 377 -6.44 37.73 20.90
CA SER A 377 -5.09 37.10 21.03
C SER A 377 -4.44 36.53 19.77
N LYS A 378 -5.18 36.20 18.71
CA LYS A 378 -4.59 35.55 17.52
C LYS A 378 -5.24 36.02 16.21
N PRO A 379 -4.66 36.98 15.46
CA PRO A 379 -5.17 37.34 14.12
C PRO A 379 -5.34 36.14 13.17
N GLY A 380 -6.48 36.05 12.48
CA GLY A 380 -6.77 34.94 11.55
C GLY A 380 -7.34 33.68 12.18
N LEU A 381 -7.70 33.70 13.47
CA LEU A 381 -8.52 32.65 14.09
C LEU A 381 -9.99 33.11 14.12
N LEU A 382 -10.91 32.23 13.74
CA LEU A 382 -12.35 32.45 13.98
C LEU A 382 -12.75 31.97 15.37
N PRO A 383 -13.81 32.55 15.96
CA PRO A 383 -14.37 32.05 17.20
C PRO A 383 -14.65 30.56 17.09
N THR A 384 -14.22 29.83 18.11
CA THR A 384 -14.43 28.40 18.21
C THR A 384 -15.92 28.10 18.25
N ILE A 385 -16.41 27.27 17.33
CA ILE A 385 -17.82 26.91 17.24
C ILE A 385 -18.06 25.66 18.07
N HIS A 386 -18.56 25.85 19.29
CA HIS A 386 -18.85 24.75 20.20
C HIS A 386 -19.95 23.84 19.64
N HIS A 387 -19.72 22.53 19.73
CA HIS A 387 -20.76 21.55 19.47
C HIS A 387 -21.82 21.61 20.57
N PRO A 388 -23.12 21.39 20.28
CA PRO A 388 -24.17 21.34 21.29
C PRO A 388 -23.94 20.30 22.40
N SER A 389 -23.23 19.22 22.08
CA SER A 389 -22.84 18.18 23.06
C SER A 389 -21.78 18.63 24.07
N LYS A 390 -21.13 19.78 23.87
CA LYS A 390 -20.04 20.33 24.72
C LYS A 390 -18.73 19.49 24.74
N PHE A 391 -18.68 18.37 24.01
CA PHE A 391 -17.49 17.50 23.93
C PHE A 391 -16.52 17.86 22.81
N GLY A 392 -16.92 18.77 21.92
CA GLY A 392 -16.11 19.15 20.79
C GLY A 392 -16.35 20.59 20.38
N SER A 393 -15.41 21.08 19.60
CA SER A 393 -15.36 22.43 19.09
C SER A 393 -14.82 22.41 17.67
N LEU A 394 -15.47 23.11 16.74
CA LEU A 394 -14.92 23.32 15.41
C LEU A 394 -14.01 24.56 15.46
N GLU A 395 -12.74 24.38 15.12
CA GLU A 395 -11.77 25.46 14.99
C GLU A 395 -11.55 25.73 13.50
N ILE A 396 -11.80 26.97 13.07
CA ILE A 396 -11.49 27.41 11.70
C ILE A 396 -10.40 28.47 11.80
N ARG A 397 -9.23 28.17 11.24
CA ARG A 397 -8.04 29.04 11.30
C ARG A 397 -7.48 29.33 9.92
N LYS A 398 -7.06 30.57 9.69
CA LYS A 398 -6.27 30.95 8.51
C LYS A 398 -4.81 30.56 8.73
N ASP A 399 -4.23 29.83 7.79
CA ASP A 399 -2.83 29.42 7.86
C ASP A 399 -1.91 30.63 7.65
N ARG A 400 -1.31 31.12 8.73
CA ARG A 400 -0.42 32.29 8.69
C ARG A 400 0.90 32.05 7.96
N ARG A 401 1.29 30.79 7.75
CA ARG A 401 2.56 30.48 7.09
C ARG A 401 2.53 30.85 5.60
N GLN A 402 1.34 31.11 5.04
CA GLN A 402 1.15 31.42 3.63
C GLN A 402 0.61 32.84 3.47
N ARG A 403 1.52 33.80 3.21
CA ARG A 403 1.16 35.23 3.05
C ARG A 403 0.28 35.52 1.83
N THR A 404 0.24 34.62 0.84
CA THR A 404 -0.35 34.88 -0.47
C THR A 404 -1.58 34.03 -0.77
N GLU A 405 -1.92 33.04 0.05
CA GLU A 405 -3.01 32.09 -0.23
C GLU A 405 -3.99 32.04 0.95
N SER A 406 -5.29 32.10 0.65
CA SER A 406 -6.43 31.94 1.58
C SER A 406 -6.64 30.47 1.98
N ALA A 407 -5.54 29.91 2.42
CA ALA A 407 -5.42 28.64 3.05
C ALA A 407 -6.10 28.70 4.43
N ILE A 408 -7.14 27.88 4.63
CA ILE A 408 -7.76 27.70 5.95
C ILE A 408 -7.55 26.27 6.42
N GLU A 409 -7.56 26.07 7.72
CA GLU A 409 -7.58 24.75 8.33
C GLU A 409 -8.83 24.67 9.21
N ILE A 410 -9.59 23.61 8.99
CA ILE A 410 -10.75 23.28 9.81
C ILE A 410 -10.34 22.10 10.67
N GLY A 411 -10.13 22.36 11.95
CA GLY A 411 -9.82 21.36 12.97
C GLY A 411 -11.05 21.04 13.80
N VAL A 412 -11.14 19.78 14.25
CA VAL A 412 -12.04 19.39 15.33
C VAL A 412 -11.21 19.31 16.60
N ILE A 413 -11.44 20.24 17.52
CA ILE A 413 -10.86 20.20 18.85
C ILE A 413 -11.81 19.40 19.73
N LEU A 414 -11.41 18.21 20.10
CA LEU A 414 -12.12 17.40 21.08
C LEU A 414 -11.71 17.85 22.47
N LYS A 415 -12.69 17.98 23.35
CA LYS A 415 -12.41 18.22 24.76
C LYS A 415 -11.90 16.92 25.35
N TYR A 416 -10.65 16.92 25.80
CA TYR A 416 -10.14 15.84 26.64
C TYR A 416 -11.02 15.73 27.89
N LEU A 417 -11.53 14.53 28.15
CA LEU A 417 -12.19 14.25 29.42
C LEU A 417 -11.11 14.04 30.48
N SER A 418 -11.28 14.72 31.62
CA SER A 418 -10.55 14.34 32.82
C SER A 418 -10.99 12.94 33.27
N ASP A 419 -10.15 12.26 34.05
CA ASP A 419 -10.48 10.98 34.70
C ASP A 419 -11.85 11.05 35.42
N ALA A 420 -12.07 12.11 36.22
CA ALA A 420 -13.35 12.31 36.91
C ALA A 420 -14.55 12.44 35.94
N ALA A 421 -14.36 13.12 34.80
CA ALA A 421 -15.43 13.27 33.81
C ALA A 421 -15.72 11.96 33.07
N LEU A 422 -14.68 11.16 32.78
CA LEU A 422 -14.84 9.82 32.23
C LEU A 422 -15.57 8.90 33.22
N ARG A 423 -15.11 8.83 34.47
CA ARG A 423 -15.75 8.01 35.51
C ARG A 423 -17.21 8.40 35.71
N SER A 424 -17.50 9.69 35.70
CA SER A 424 -18.88 10.17 35.74
C SER A 424 -19.69 9.73 34.53
N LEU A 425 -19.11 9.78 33.32
CA LEU A 425 -19.78 9.31 32.10
C LEU A 425 -20.08 7.80 32.17
N ILE A 426 -19.10 6.98 32.55
CA ILE A 426 -19.26 5.53 32.69
C ILE A 426 -20.27 5.20 33.79
N SER A 427 -20.21 5.87 34.93
CA SER A 427 -21.18 5.69 36.03
C SER A 427 -22.61 6.03 35.59
N LYS A 428 -22.80 7.17 34.90
CA LYS A 428 -24.11 7.55 34.35
C LYS A 428 -24.61 6.54 33.32
N TRP A 429 -23.73 5.99 32.50
CA TRP A 429 -24.05 4.95 31.53
C TRP A 429 -24.49 3.65 32.23
N LYS A 430 -23.74 3.18 33.25
CA LYS A 430 -24.09 2.01 34.06
C LYS A 430 -25.42 2.17 34.79
N ASN A 431 -25.75 3.40 35.21
CA ASN A 431 -26.98 3.70 35.93
C ASN A 431 -28.19 3.94 35.01
N GLY A 432 -28.04 3.80 33.69
CA GLY A 432 -29.12 4.02 32.73
C GLY A 432 -29.50 5.48 32.48
N SER A 433 -28.85 6.42 33.18
CA SER A 433 -29.04 7.87 33.03
C SER A 433 -28.19 8.46 31.91
N GLY A 434 -27.77 7.64 30.95
CA GLY A 434 -26.94 8.01 29.80
C GLY A 434 -27.67 8.84 28.74
N GLU A 435 -28.77 9.51 29.08
CA GLU A 435 -29.66 10.26 28.16
C GLU A 435 -28.92 11.28 27.29
N PHE A 436 -27.76 11.78 27.72
CA PHE A 436 -26.91 12.67 26.92
C PHE A 436 -26.28 11.99 25.68
N VAL A 437 -26.40 10.67 25.56
CA VAL A 437 -25.81 9.82 24.50
C VAL A 437 -26.87 9.19 23.59
N VAL A 438 -28.10 9.10 24.08
CA VAL A 438 -29.21 8.47 23.37
C VAL A 438 -30.22 9.56 23.04
N ASP A 439 -30.46 9.80 21.75
CA ASP A 439 -31.59 10.65 21.36
C ASP A 439 -32.89 9.86 21.58
N MET A 440 -33.48 10.02 22.77
CA MET A 440 -34.65 9.25 23.21
C MET A 440 -35.87 9.50 22.32
N GLU A 441 -36.03 10.71 21.75
CA GLU A 441 -37.15 11.04 20.86
C GLU A 441 -37.06 10.34 19.50
N GLN A 442 -35.84 10.08 19.00
CA GLN A 442 -35.64 9.44 17.69
C GLN A 442 -35.19 7.98 17.77
N HIS A 443 -34.96 7.44 18.98
CA HIS A 443 -34.40 6.09 19.20
C HIS A 443 -33.09 5.83 18.42
N LYS A 444 -32.37 6.89 18.04
CA LYS A 444 -31.08 6.78 17.36
C LYS A 444 -29.98 6.98 18.37
N LEU A 445 -29.21 5.91 18.62
CA LEU A 445 -27.98 6.00 19.40
C LEU A 445 -27.04 7.00 18.72
N LYS A 446 -26.74 8.11 19.38
CA LYS A 446 -25.71 9.03 18.90
C LYS A 446 -24.39 8.36 19.23
N LYS A 447 -23.67 7.92 18.20
CA LYS A 447 -22.28 7.49 18.33
C LYS A 447 -21.51 8.67 18.92
N ILE A 448 -21.18 8.63 20.20
CA ILE A 448 -20.28 9.60 20.80
C ILE A 448 -18.88 9.02 20.68
N GLU A 449 -17.99 9.80 20.09
CA GLU A 449 -16.56 9.57 20.14
C GLU A 449 -15.94 10.62 21.07
N ILE A 450 -14.93 10.25 21.83
CA ILE A 450 -14.22 11.17 22.74
C ILE A 450 -12.76 10.78 22.70
N SER A 451 -11.85 11.75 22.55
CA SER A 451 -10.41 11.52 22.65
C SER A 451 -9.94 11.67 24.10
N MET A 452 -9.03 10.80 24.52
CA MET A 452 -8.44 10.80 25.86
C MET A 452 -6.93 10.86 25.74
N ASP A 453 -6.30 11.58 26.66
CA ASP A 453 -4.84 11.62 26.78
C ASP A 453 -4.33 10.23 27.20
N HIS A 454 -3.25 9.78 26.57
CA HIS A 454 -2.64 8.49 26.85
C HIS A 454 -2.28 8.32 28.33
N HIS A 455 -1.81 9.38 29.00
CA HIS A 455 -1.47 9.33 30.43
C HIS A 455 -2.68 9.17 31.33
N VAL A 456 -3.84 9.66 30.90
CA VAL A 456 -5.10 9.41 31.62
C VAL A 456 -5.41 7.94 31.54
N PHE A 457 -5.25 7.29 30.38
CA PHE A 457 -5.53 5.86 30.24
C PHE A 457 -4.55 4.95 30.98
N GLU A 458 -3.24 5.26 31.02
CA GLU A 458 -2.28 4.46 31.81
C GLU A 458 -2.64 4.42 33.30
N SER A 459 -3.26 5.48 33.82
CA SER A 459 -3.80 5.47 35.20
C SER A 459 -5.01 4.54 35.40
N PHE A 460 -5.60 4.02 34.31
CA PHE A 460 -6.65 3.00 34.30
C PHE A 460 -6.11 1.57 34.17
N ASP A 461 -4.80 1.32 34.19
CA ASP A 461 -4.27 -0.06 34.10
C ASP A 461 -4.75 -0.97 35.25
N ASN A 462 -5.12 -0.39 36.40
CA ASN A 462 -5.78 -1.12 37.50
C ASN A 462 -7.26 -1.47 37.24
N ILE A 463 -7.86 -0.98 36.15
CA ILE A 463 -9.26 -1.24 35.74
C ILE A 463 -9.29 -2.20 34.54
N ASN A 464 -8.16 -2.56 33.93
CA ASN A 464 -8.13 -3.58 32.87
C ASN A 464 -8.66 -4.96 33.32
N ASP A 465 -8.71 -5.23 34.62
CA ASP A 465 -9.34 -6.44 35.17
C ASP A 465 -10.88 -6.36 35.27
N GLU A 466 -11.50 -5.16 35.20
CA GLU A 466 -12.96 -4.96 35.32
C GLU A 466 -13.62 -4.26 34.12
N LEU A 467 -12.87 -3.51 33.32
CA LEU A 467 -13.31 -3.06 32.01
C LEU A 467 -13.13 -4.24 31.05
N GLU A 468 -14.11 -5.14 31.05
CA GLU A 468 -14.46 -5.84 29.81
C GLU A 468 -14.45 -4.79 28.68
N ALA A 469 -14.02 -5.15 27.48
CA ALA A 469 -13.78 -4.22 26.36
C ALA A 469 -14.96 -3.29 25.99
N PHE A 470 -16.09 -3.43 26.68
CA PHE A 470 -17.28 -2.61 26.61
C PHE A 470 -18.06 -2.61 27.94
N VAL A 471 -18.91 -1.59 28.15
CA VAL A 471 -19.90 -1.50 29.23
C VAL A 471 -21.31 -1.51 28.63
N GLN A 472 -22.13 -2.50 28.95
CA GLN A 472 -23.52 -2.58 28.47
C GLN A 472 -24.40 -1.53 29.17
N HIS A 473 -25.36 -0.95 28.44
CA HIS A 473 -26.37 -0.10 29.04
C HIS A 473 -27.44 -0.98 29.72
N PRO A 474 -27.92 -0.64 30.93
CA PRO A 474 -28.87 -1.50 31.65
C PRO A 474 -30.25 -1.61 30.97
N THR A 475 -30.64 -0.58 30.20
CA THR A 475 -32.00 -0.49 29.62
C THR A 475 -32.02 -0.31 28.10
N ALA A 476 -30.85 -0.10 27.48
CA ALA A 476 -30.76 0.10 26.03
C ALA A 476 -29.99 -1.06 25.43
N ASN A 477 -30.39 -1.50 24.23
CA ASN A 477 -29.69 -2.52 23.48
C ASN A 477 -28.40 -1.94 22.84
N ALA A 478 -27.49 -1.47 23.69
CA ALA A 478 -26.30 -0.73 23.34
C ALA A 478 -25.16 -1.00 24.31
N ARG A 479 -23.93 -0.83 23.83
CA ARG A 479 -22.71 -0.92 24.64
C ARG A 479 -21.79 0.25 24.36
N LEU A 480 -21.10 0.69 25.40
CA LEU A 480 -20.03 1.68 25.35
C LEU A 480 -18.71 0.93 25.23
N MET A 481 -18.01 1.04 24.11
CA MET A 481 -16.69 0.45 23.89
C MET A 481 -15.61 1.51 24.06
N ILE A 482 -14.41 1.12 24.51
CA ILE A 482 -13.23 1.98 24.43
C ILE A 482 -12.27 1.33 23.45
N LYS A 483 -11.88 2.05 22.40
CA LYS A 483 -10.98 1.57 21.34
C LYS A 483 -9.75 2.45 21.27
N GLU A 484 -8.58 1.84 21.25
CA GLU A 484 -7.34 2.55 20.92
C GLU A 484 -7.35 2.94 19.43
N VAL A 485 -7.03 4.20 19.14
CA VAL A 485 -6.95 4.74 17.77
C VAL A 485 -5.68 5.58 17.65
N GLY A 486 -4.55 4.92 17.34
CA GLY A 486 -3.25 5.58 17.31
C GLY A 486 -2.75 5.82 18.73
N THR A 487 -2.44 7.07 19.08
CA THR A 487 -1.99 7.45 20.43
C THR A 487 -3.13 7.89 21.36
N ASP A 488 -4.37 7.86 20.86
CA ASP A 488 -5.55 8.35 21.57
C ASP A 488 -6.53 7.19 21.82
N TYR A 489 -7.31 7.29 22.89
CA TYR A 489 -8.43 6.38 23.14
C TYR A 489 -9.74 6.98 22.66
N ARG A 490 -10.61 6.12 22.12
CA ARG A 490 -11.91 6.48 21.56
C ARG A 490 -13.01 5.71 22.27
N ILE A 491 -13.89 6.42 22.96
CA ILE A 491 -15.14 5.85 23.44
C ILE A 491 -16.10 5.72 22.26
N VAL A 492 -16.82 4.61 22.10
CA VAL A 492 -17.78 4.41 21.02
C VAL A 492 -19.00 3.73 21.58
N VAL A 493 -20.15 4.39 21.53
CA VAL A 493 -21.44 3.73 21.79
C VAL A 493 -21.94 3.08 20.51
N VAL A 494 -22.17 1.77 20.56
CA VAL A 494 -22.74 0.99 19.45
C VAL A 494 -24.00 0.26 19.90
N PRO A 495 -25.03 0.18 19.04
CA PRO A 495 -26.11 -0.79 19.26
C PRO A 495 -25.52 -2.21 19.32
N ILE A 496 -26.14 -3.05 20.12
CA ILE A 496 -25.88 -4.49 20.10
C ILE A 496 -26.76 -5.06 18.99
N ASP A 497 -26.15 -5.32 17.84
CA ASP A 497 -26.81 -6.03 16.74
C ASP A 497 -26.73 -7.53 17.03
N ALA A 498 -27.88 -8.13 17.36
CA ALA A 498 -27.95 -9.56 17.71
C ALA A 498 -27.51 -10.49 16.57
N GLU A 499 -27.55 -10.04 15.30
CA GLU A 499 -27.19 -10.86 14.14
C GLU A 499 -25.70 -10.79 13.76
N VAL A 500 -24.97 -9.78 14.24
CA VAL A 500 -23.56 -9.51 13.85
C VAL A 500 -22.55 -9.95 14.93
N VAL A 501 -23.04 -10.44 16.08
CA VAL A 501 -22.17 -10.97 17.14
C VAL A 501 -21.78 -12.41 16.78
N ASP A 502 -20.64 -12.56 16.09
CA ASP A 502 -20.05 -13.87 15.74
C ASP A 502 -19.63 -14.70 16.97
N ASP A 503 -19.52 -14.06 18.14
CA ASP A 503 -19.10 -14.67 19.40
C ASP A 503 -20.28 -14.72 20.37
N TRP A 504 -21.05 -15.81 20.33
CA TRP A 504 -22.23 -16.08 21.19
C TRP A 504 -21.84 -16.35 22.64
N ASN A 505 -21.01 -15.51 23.23
CA ASN A 505 -20.75 -15.57 24.65
C ASN A 505 -22.02 -15.06 25.35
N LEU A 506 -22.89 -15.97 25.81
CA LEU A 506 -24.23 -15.68 26.32
C LEU A 506 -24.23 -14.73 27.53
N LYS A 507 -23.10 -14.62 28.25
CA LYS A 507 -22.87 -13.55 29.23
C LYS A 507 -22.99 -12.14 28.62
N LEU A 508 -22.65 -11.97 27.35
CA LEU A 508 -22.77 -10.71 26.59
C LEU A 508 -24.21 -10.29 26.32
N LEU A 509 -25.14 -11.24 26.24
CA LEU A 509 -26.55 -10.96 25.94
C LEU A 509 -27.39 -10.82 27.21
N PHE A 510 -27.04 -11.56 28.26
CA PHE A 510 -27.88 -11.71 29.45
C PHE A 510 -27.23 -11.25 30.76
N GLY A 511 -25.97 -10.77 30.72
CA GLY A 511 -25.19 -10.44 31.92
C GLY A 511 -24.76 -11.67 32.71
N SER A 512 -23.80 -11.51 33.62
CA SER A 512 -23.55 -12.50 34.67
C SER A 512 -24.61 -12.34 35.77
N GLN A 513 -25.46 -13.35 35.95
CA GLN A 513 -26.33 -13.45 37.12
C GLN A 513 -25.53 -13.54 38.42
#